data_AF-A0A062WZJ4-F1
#
_entry.id   AF-A0A062WZJ4-F1
#
_cell.length_a   1.000
_cell.length_b   1.000
_cell.length_c   1.000
_cell.angle_alpha   90.00
_cell.angle_beta   90.00
_cell.angle_gamma   90.00
#
_symmetry.space_group_name_H-M   'P 1'
#
loop_
_entity.id
_entity.type
_entity.pdbx_description
1 polymer ?
#
loop_
_entity_poly.entity_id
_entity_poly.type
_entity_poly.pdbx_seq_one_letter_code
_entity_poly.pdbx_strand_id
1 'polypeptide(L)'
;MPVRDKAPVRDKMSARETLPAQGRPRAAAGVVSRLGAGRTTAGGPGSPGGSGGSGAPSGYGAPGGPAGSAAAILRAVLDHGPVARTAIGRATGLSPAAVSRQTAGLISLGLLRELPASSLAPRAGRPHVPLDVDTDLHLACGVHIAVPFVTFSLVDLRGQVVTREQLPREGGPADVLRMIARHLPDFLARRAQGNRVLGLGVVTGGRVDPDLGVVIEHEPLDWHDVPVREVLAAAMGMPVHVDGHARALAQAEILFGDPRARRSLLQLFVGNVVDAAFATDGSVHIGPHSAAGGIAHLRLADSDVPCRCGRSGCAQAALSERTMLLRATQDGIISRPDLQVLLHAGLAGDPRALSLLRARLRLVGRMISLLVDMMDPEIVVLTEAAALCLPDLLVDLHEEIAAHSRVCTDPERMVLPSSFGMNVLAVAAGATVLDAVHRRPHSLPVPLPAPMPSRTPSRTPSRTPTVAAAARRRY
;
A
#
# COMPACT_ATOMS: atom_id res chain seq x y z
N MET A 1 6.32 -54.78 -35.14
CA MET A 1 5.14 -55.46 -35.75
C MET A 1 4.46 -56.29 -34.66
N PRO A 2 3.12 -56.33 -34.56
CA PRO A 2 2.09 -55.50 -35.22
C PRO A 2 1.47 -54.46 -34.23
N VAL A 3 1.04 -53.23 -34.60
CA VAL A 3 -0.04 -52.79 -35.54
C VAL A 3 -1.42 -53.00 -34.85
N ARG A 4 -2.40 -52.10 -34.73
CA ARG A 4 -2.96 -50.93 -35.48
C ARG A 4 -3.85 -50.14 -34.47
N ASP A 5 -4.04 -48.82 -34.43
CA ASP A 5 -4.41 -47.79 -35.43
C ASP A 5 -5.91 -47.39 -35.37
N LYS A 6 -6.15 -46.06 -35.35
CA LYS A 6 -7.31 -45.28 -35.83
C LYS A 6 -8.61 -45.08 -35.02
N ALA A 7 -8.85 -43.79 -34.73
CA ALA A 7 -10.14 -43.10 -34.56
C ALA A 7 -10.92 -43.02 -35.90
N PRO A 8 -11.96 -42.16 -36.11
CA PRO A 8 -13.00 -41.54 -35.25
C PRO A 8 -14.43 -41.80 -35.82
N VAL A 9 -15.51 -41.39 -35.13
CA VAL A 9 -16.83 -41.18 -35.78
C VAL A 9 -17.50 -39.90 -35.27
N ARG A 10 -17.92 -39.08 -36.24
CA ARG A 10 -18.76 -37.87 -36.15
C ARG A 10 -20.12 -38.18 -36.80
N ASP A 11 -21.08 -37.29 -36.52
CA ASP A 11 -22.40 -37.10 -37.17
C ASP A 11 -23.52 -38.08 -36.76
N LYS A 12 -24.78 -37.67 -36.50
CA LYS A 12 -25.57 -36.55 -37.04
C LYS A 12 -26.89 -36.34 -36.24
N MET A 13 -27.39 -35.09 -36.23
CA MET A 13 -28.80 -34.60 -36.38
C MET A 13 -29.95 -35.28 -35.59
N SER A 14 -31.03 -34.64 -35.12
CA SER A 14 -31.61 -33.28 -35.16
C SER A 14 -32.90 -33.27 -34.31
N ALA A 15 -33.25 -32.14 -33.70
CA ALA A 15 -34.63 -31.63 -33.49
C ALA A 15 -34.49 -30.36 -32.61
N ARG A 16 -34.61 -29.13 -33.13
CA ARG A 16 -35.86 -28.37 -33.38
C ARG A 16 -36.92 -28.55 -32.30
N GLU A 17 -36.92 -27.63 -31.33
CA GLU A 17 -38.16 -27.12 -30.74
C GLU A 17 -37.99 -25.65 -30.32
N THR A 18 -38.92 -24.86 -30.81
CA THR A 18 -39.09 -23.41 -30.72
C THR A 18 -39.65 -23.00 -29.37
N LEU A 19 -38.96 -22.10 -28.66
CA LEU A 19 -39.48 -21.38 -27.48
C LEU A 19 -40.17 -20.07 -27.92
N PRO A 20 -41.38 -19.75 -27.44
CA PRO A 20 -42.05 -18.49 -27.76
C PRO A 20 -41.57 -17.34 -26.87
N ALA A 21 -41.47 -16.16 -27.47
CA ALA A 21 -41.19 -14.89 -26.83
C ALA A 21 -42.46 -14.26 -26.21
N GLN A 22 -42.49 -14.04 -24.89
CA GLN A 22 -43.38 -13.11 -24.17
C GLN A 22 -42.69 -12.82 -22.81
N GLY A 23 -42.61 -11.63 -22.23
CA GLY A 23 -43.05 -10.28 -22.55
C GLY A 23 -42.45 -9.35 -21.48
N ARG A 24 -41.99 -8.16 -21.89
CA ARG A 24 -41.49 -7.11 -20.99
C ARG A 24 -42.64 -6.44 -20.23
N PRO A 25 -42.53 -6.17 -18.92
CA PRO A 25 -43.36 -5.16 -18.29
C PRO A 25 -42.77 -3.76 -18.51
N ARG A 26 -43.64 -2.86 -19.01
CA ARG A 26 -43.43 -1.43 -19.21
C ARG A 26 -43.26 -0.70 -17.87
N ALA A 27 -42.33 0.25 -17.86
CA ALA A 27 -42.20 1.28 -16.84
C ALA A 27 -43.42 2.22 -16.87
N ALA A 28 -44.02 2.44 -15.70
CA ALA A 28 -45.03 3.46 -15.48
C ALA A 28 -44.34 4.78 -15.10
N ALA A 29 -44.59 5.81 -15.90
CA ALA A 29 -44.23 7.19 -15.63
C ALA A 29 -45.18 7.77 -14.57
N GLY A 30 -44.63 8.44 -13.55
CA GLY A 30 -45.36 9.09 -12.48
C GLY A 30 -44.78 10.47 -12.16
N VAL A 31 -45.37 11.49 -12.80
CA VAL A 31 -45.65 12.85 -12.30
C VAL A 31 -44.49 13.66 -11.67
N VAL A 32 -43.96 14.57 -12.48
CA VAL A 32 -43.23 15.76 -12.03
C VAL A 32 -44.25 16.87 -11.74
N SER A 33 -44.36 17.32 -10.49
CA SER A 33 -45.15 18.50 -10.15
C SER A 33 -44.25 19.73 -10.06
N ARG A 34 -44.58 20.74 -10.89
CA ARG A 34 -44.04 22.09 -10.88
C ARG A 34 -44.90 22.96 -9.95
N LEU A 35 -44.26 23.62 -8.98
CA LEU A 35 -44.69 24.88 -8.34
C LEU A 35 -43.37 25.62 -8.08
N GLY A 36 -43.14 26.89 -8.42
CA GLY A 36 -44.05 28.00 -8.61
C GLY A 36 -43.38 29.19 -7.91
N ALA A 37 -42.95 30.18 -8.68
CA ALA A 37 -42.17 31.32 -8.21
C ALA A 37 -42.95 32.24 -7.24
N GLY A 38 -42.22 32.87 -6.30
CA GLY A 38 -42.70 34.00 -5.51
C GLY A 38 -41.55 34.96 -5.18
N ARG A 39 -41.53 36.13 -5.82
CA ARG A 39 -40.72 37.31 -5.45
C ARG A 39 -41.58 38.22 -4.56
N THR A 40 -40.97 38.86 -3.56
CA THR A 40 -41.16 40.27 -3.10
C THR A 40 -40.30 40.48 -1.84
N THR A 41 -39.17 41.20 -1.94
CA THR A 41 -38.91 42.63 -1.64
C THR A 41 -38.63 43.00 -0.17
N ALA A 42 -37.36 43.40 0.05
CA ALA A 42 -36.86 44.59 0.75
C ALA A 42 -37.03 44.78 2.27
N GLY A 43 -35.89 45.05 2.93
CA GLY A 43 -35.81 45.73 4.23
C GLY A 43 -34.47 45.53 4.96
N GLY A 44 -33.47 46.36 4.66
CA GLY A 44 -32.29 46.55 5.54
C GLY A 44 -32.63 47.45 6.75
N PRO A 45 -31.75 47.56 7.76
CA PRO A 45 -30.65 48.53 7.67
C PRO A 45 -29.30 48.03 8.23
N GLY A 46 -28.21 48.68 7.82
CA GLY A 46 -26.83 48.29 8.12
C GLY A 46 -26.09 49.15 9.16
N SER A 47 -24.79 48.86 9.30
CA SER A 47 -23.63 49.73 9.67
C SER A 47 -22.42 48.83 10.03
N PRO A 48 -21.19 49.35 10.21
CA PRO A 48 -20.31 50.00 9.24
C PRO A 48 -18.95 49.25 9.09
N GLY A 49 -18.09 49.74 8.21
CA GLY A 49 -16.81 49.12 7.85
C GLY A 49 -15.71 49.19 8.92
N GLY A 50 -14.75 48.27 8.77
CA GLY A 50 -13.51 48.21 9.52
C GLY A 50 -12.56 47.19 8.91
N SER A 51 -11.64 47.68 8.08
CA SER A 51 -10.54 46.95 7.46
C SER A 51 -9.48 46.54 8.48
N GLY A 52 -9.05 45.27 8.45
CA GLY A 52 -7.90 44.78 9.22
C GLY A 52 -7.58 43.36 8.80
N GLY A 53 -6.66 43.20 7.85
CA GLY A 53 -6.31 41.93 7.26
C GLY A 53 -5.53 41.02 8.21
N SER A 54 -5.97 39.77 8.32
CA SER A 54 -5.10 38.64 8.63
C SER A 54 -5.20 37.65 7.49
N GLY A 55 -4.14 37.55 6.68
CA GLY A 55 -4.01 36.56 5.64
C GLY A 55 -3.96 35.17 6.25
N ALA A 56 -5.08 34.44 6.19
CA ALA A 56 -5.07 33.00 6.38
C ALA A 56 -4.39 32.38 5.15
N PRO A 57 -3.40 31.48 5.32
CA PRO A 57 -2.83 30.77 4.18
C PRO A 57 -3.89 29.84 3.60
N SER A 58 -4.40 30.20 2.43
CA SER A 58 -5.22 29.34 1.58
C SER A 58 -4.36 28.17 1.09
N GLY A 59 -4.54 26.99 1.68
CA GLY A 59 -3.77 25.80 1.37
C GLY A 59 -4.56 24.50 1.46
N TYR A 60 -5.89 24.54 1.32
CA TYR A 60 -6.66 23.31 1.03
C TYR A 60 -6.47 22.94 -0.44
N GLY A 61 -5.30 22.37 -0.75
CA GLY A 61 -5.12 21.63 -2.00
C GLY A 61 -5.88 20.32 -1.90
N ALA A 62 -7.10 20.27 -2.44
CA ALA A 62 -7.85 19.02 -2.53
C ALA A 62 -6.98 17.92 -3.20
N PRO A 63 -6.79 16.75 -2.57
CA PRO A 63 -6.12 15.63 -3.21
C PRO A 63 -7.10 14.99 -4.20
N GLY A 64 -7.16 15.51 -5.43
CA GLY A 64 -8.08 14.99 -6.45
C GLY A 64 -8.14 15.76 -7.78
N GLY A 65 -7.17 16.62 -8.09
CA GLY A 65 -7.11 17.27 -9.41
C GLY A 65 -6.80 16.25 -10.53
N PRO A 66 -7.34 16.41 -11.76
CA PRO A 66 -7.06 15.50 -12.86
C PRO A 66 -5.55 15.39 -13.09
N ALA A 67 -5.06 14.15 -13.13
CA ALA A 67 -3.66 13.86 -13.39
C ALA A 67 -3.20 14.58 -14.67
N GLY A 68 -2.10 15.33 -14.60
CA GLY A 68 -1.56 16.04 -15.75
C GLY A 68 -1.19 15.07 -16.88
N SER A 69 -1.07 15.55 -18.12
CA SER A 69 -0.84 14.70 -19.31
C SER A 69 0.34 13.72 -19.16
N ALA A 70 1.39 14.11 -18.43
CA ALA A 70 2.54 13.25 -18.12
C ALA A 70 2.17 12.08 -17.20
N ALA A 71 1.41 12.34 -16.14
CA ALA A 71 0.94 11.33 -15.19
C ALA A 71 0.01 10.32 -15.87
N ALA A 72 -0.90 10.79 -16.74
CA ALA A 72 -1.76 9.92 -17.53
C ALA A 72 -0.96 9.00 -18.47
N ILE A 73 0.10 9.52 -19.11
CA ILE A 73 0.98 8.73 -19.99
C ILE A 73 1.78 7.70 -19.18
N LEU A 74 2.43 8.12 -18.09
CA LEU A 74 3.19 7.21 -17.23
C LEU A 74 2.29 6.10 -16.69
N ARG A 75 1.06 6.43 -16.30
CA ARG A 75 0.05 5.45 -15.89
C ARG A 75 -0.31 4.48 -17.00
N ALA A 76 -0.58 4.97 -18.21
CA ALA A 76 -0.89 4.12 -19.35
C ALA A 76 0.26 3.14 -19.70
N VAL A 77 1.51 3.57 -19.54
CA VAL A 77 2.67 2.70 -19.73
C VAL A 77 2.85 1.72 -18.57
N LEU A 78 2.59 2.13 -17.33
CA LEU A 78 2.63 1.23 -16.17
C LEU A 78 1.63 0.07 -16.35
N ASP A 79 0.42 0.38 -16.82
CA ASP A 79 -0.70 -0.56 -16.97
C ASP A 79 -0.61 -1.46 -18.22
N HIS A 80 0.02 -0.98 -19.29
CA HIS A 80 -0.01 -1.67 -20.60
C HIS A 80 1.36 -1.91 -21.21
N GLY A 81 2.44 -1.46 -20.55
CA GLY A 81 3.82 -1.60 -21.01
C GLY A 81 4.25 -3.07 -21.12
N PRO A 82 5.07 -3.43 -22.12
CA PRO A 82 5.54 -2.59 -23.24
C PRO A 82 4.43 -2.16 -24.21
N VAL A 83 4.37 -0.86 -24.55
CA VAL A 83 3.25 -0.28 -25.33
C VAL A 83 3.69 0.76 -26.36
N ALA A 84 3.04 0.76 -27.52
CA ALA A 84 3.28 1.76 -28.55
C ALA A 84 2.61 3.12 -28.21
N ARG A 85 3.24 4.23 -28.62
CA ARG A 85 2.70 5.60 -28.46
C ARG A 85 1.28 5.78 -29.01
N THR A 86 0.92 5.05 -30.07
CA THR A 86 -0.44 5.06 -30.64
C THR A 86 -1.48 4.47 -29.68
N ALA A 87 -1.13 3.42 -28.95
CA ALA A 87 -1.99 2.83 -27.94
C ALA A 87 -2.09 3.74 -26.70
N ILE A 88 -0.99 4.39 -26.29
CA ILE A 88 -1.00 5.42 -25.24
C ILE A 88 -1.95 6.57 -25.60
N GLY A 89 -1.88 7.08 -26.83
CA GLY A 89 -2.79 8.14 -27.31
C GLY A 89 -4.26 7.72 -27.24
N ARG A 90 -4.59 6.48 -27.61
CA ARG A 90 -5.96 5.95 -27.48
C ARG A 90 -6.41 5.82 -26.02
N ALA A 91 -5.55 5.33 -25.14
CA ALA A 91 -5.89 5.13 -23.72
C ALA A 91 -6.05 6.46 -22.97
N THR A 92 -5.27 7.48 -23.33
CA THR A 92 -5.25 8.79 -22.63
C THR A 92 -6.10 9.87 -23.30
N GLY A 93 -6.55 9.68 -24.54
CA GLY A 93 -7.24 10.70 -25.34
C GLY A 93 -6.33 11.85 -25.82
N LEU A 94 -5.01 11.76 -25.62
CA LEU A 94 -4.06 12.81 -25.98
C LEU A 94 -3.71 12.77 -27.48
N SER A 95 -3.40 13.95 -28.04
CA SER A 95 -2.96 14.06 -29.42
C SER A 95 -1.58 13.40 -29.64
N PRO A 96 -1.26 12.89 -30.85
CA PRO A 96 0.04 12.29 -31.14
C PRO A 96 1.24 13.21 -30.83
N ALA A 97 1.09 14.51 -31.06
CA ALA A 97 2.11 15.50 -30.73
C ALA A 97 2.30 15.66 -29.21
N ALA A 98 1.21 15.64 -28.43
CA ALA A 98 1.29 15.68 -26.98
C ALA A 98 1.94 14.41 -26.41
N VAL A 99 1.54 13.23 -26.88
CA VAL A 99 2.17 11.96 -26.48
C VAL A 99 3.67 11.97 -26.79
N SER A 100 4.07 12.42 -27.98
CA SER A 100 5.49 12.48 -28.37
C SER A 100 6.29 13.41 -27.45
N ARG A 101 5.80 14.63 -27.19
CA ARG A 101 6.48 15.58 -26.29
C ARG A 101 6.60 15.05 -24.87
N GLN A 102 5.52 14.52 -24.31
CA GLN A 102 5.50 14.05 -22.92
C GLN A 102 6.36 12.79 -22.74
N THR A 103 6.28 11.83 -23.67
CA THR A 103 7.12 10.63 -23.62
C THR A 103 8.61 10.98 -23.73
N ALA A 104 8.99 11.94 -24.59
CA ALA A 104 10.37 12.41 -24.67
C ALA A 104 10.87 12.98 -23.32
N GLY A 105 10.06 13.80 -22.64
CA GLY A 105 10.41 14.32 -21.31
C GLY A 105 10.52 13.22 -20.25
N LEU A 106 9.62 12.24 -20.24
CA LEU A 106 9.68 11.11 -19.31
C LEU A 106 10.89 10.20 -19.57
N ILE A 107 11.30 10.03 -20.83
CA ILE A 107 12.53 9.32 -21.20
C ILE A 107 13.76 10.10 -20.74
N SER A 108 13.81 11.43 -20.94
CA SER A 108 14.94 12.23 -20.47
C SER A 108 15.10 12.21 -18.96
N LEU A 109 13.99 12.04 -18.24
CA LEU A 109 13.98 11.87 -16.80
C LEU A 109 14.34 10.44 -16.36
N GLY A 110 14.45 9.48 -17.28
CA GLY A 110 14.70 8.06 -16.98
C GLY A 110 13.54 7.37 -16.29
N LEU A 111 12.31 7.84 -16.47
CA LEU A 111 11.09 7.18 -15.99
C LEU A 111 10.54 6.18 -17.00
N LEU A 112 10.80 6.42 -18.29
CA LEU A 112 10.42 5.55 -19.39
C LEU A 112 11.65 5.22 -20.24
N ARG A 113 11.63 4.06 -20.90
CA ARG A 113 12.62 3.65 -21.87
C ARG A 113 11.98 3.15 -23.16
N GLU A 114 12.73 3.28 -24.25
CA GLU A 114 12.39 2.64 -25.51
C GLU A 114 12.97 1.22 -25.56
N LEU A 115 12.16 0.27 -26.02
CA LEU A 115 12.57 -1.12 -26.21
C LEU A 115 12.79 -1.41 -27.71
N PRO A 116 13.49 -2.50 -28.06
CA PRO A 116 13.59 -2.93 -29.46
C PRO A 116 12.21 -3.15 -30.11
N ALA A 117 12.08 -2.86 -31.40
CA ALA A 117 10.80 -3.01 -32.12
C ALA A 117 10.28 -4.46 -32.17
N SER A 118 11.16 -5.45 -31.95
CA SER A 118 10.83 -6.87 -31.83
C SER A 118 10.18 -7.26 -30.50
N SER A 119 10.16 -6.36 -29.50
CA SER A 119 9.57 -6.62 -28.19
C SER A 119 8.04 -6.64 -28.18
N LEU A 120 7.38 -6.39 -29.32
CA LEU A 120 5.93 -6.57 -29.51
C LEU A 120 5.66 -7.70 -30.51
N ALA A 121 4.51 -8.37 -30.35
CA ALA A 121 4.04 -9.37 -31.31
C ALA A 121 3.98 -8.76 -32.73
N PRO A 122 4.41 -9.49 -33.78
CA PRO A 122 4.42 -8.98 -35.14
C PRO A 122 3.01 -8.55 -35.57
N ARG A 123 2.86 -7.27 -35.94
CA ARG A 123 1.65 -6.75 -36.58
C ARG A 123 2.01 -6.22 -37.96
N ALA A 124 1.13 -6.43 -38.93
CA ALA A 124 1.27 -5.83 -40.25
C ALA A 124 1.25 -4.30 -40.12
N GLY A 125 2.34 -3.65 -40.54
CA GLY A 125 2.52 -2.19 -40.41
C GLY A 125 3.97 -1.80 -40.08
N ARG A 126 4.20 -0.49 -39.91
CA ARG A 126 5.52 0.05 -39.54
C ARG A 126 5.93 -0.47 -38.16
N PRO A 127 7.16 -0.98 -37.96
CA PRO A 127 7.66 -1.35 -36.65
C PRO A 127 7.50 -0.17 -35.68
N HIS A 128 6.79 -0.39 -34.58
CA HIS A 128 6.63 0.62 -33.54
C HIS A 128 7.64 0.33 -32.44
N VAL A 129 8.44 1.32 -32.05
CA VAL A 129 9.31 1.26 -30.88
C VAL A 129 8.43 1.29 -29.63
N PRO A 130 8.31 0.19 -28.86
CA PRO A 130 7.53 0.16 -27.65
C PRO A 130 8.19 0.99 -26.55
N LEU A 131 7.36 1.56 -25.70
CA LEU A 131 7.75 2.22 -24.47
C LEU A 131 7.43 1.34 -23.27
N ASP A 132 8.31 1.35 -22.30
CA ASP A 132 8.10 0.69 -21.01
C ASP A 132 8.61 1.57 -19.87
N VAL A 133 8.22 1.25 -18.63
CA VAL A 133 8.77 1.86 -17.42
C VAL A 133 10.25 1.48 -17.30
N ASP A 134 11.10 2.46 -17.02
CA ASP A 134 12.53 2.23 -16.83
C ASP A 134 12.84 1.90 -15.36
N THR A 135 13.04 0.62 -15.07
CA THR A 135 13.36 0.11 -13.73
C THR A 135 14.86 0.13 -13.42
N ASP A 136 15.71 0.54 -14.36
CA ASP A 136 17.16 0.35 -14.26
C ASP A 136 17.89 1.60 -13.72
N LEU A 137 17.24 2.76 -13.72
CA LEU A 137 17.89 4.02 -13.31
C LEU A 137 17.50 4.47 -11.90
N HIS A 138 16.22 4.36 -11.54
CA HIS A 138 15.66 4.98 -10.34
C HIS A 138 15.11 3.95 -9.36
N LEU A 139 15.34 4.22 -8.08
CA LEU A 139 14.74 3.50 -6.96
C LEU A 139 14.04 4.48 -6.02
N ALA A 140 12.98 4.03 -5.37
CA ALA A 140 12.42 4.69 -4.20
C ALA A 140 12.92 3.99 -2.94
N CYS A 141 13.37 4.78 -1.96
CA CYS A 141 13.75 4.23 -0.66
C CYS A 141 12.59 4.31 0.32
N GLY A 142 12.38 3.23 1.06
CA GLY A 142 11.33 3.12 2.06
C GLY A 142 11.89 2.77 3.44
N VAL A 143 11.29 3.35 4.47
CA VAL A 143 11.42 2.93 5.87
C VAL A 143 10.03 2.72 6.46
N HIS A 144 9.73 1.50 6.88
CA HIS A 144 8.55 1.19 7.67
C HIS A 144 8.92 1.05 9.14
N ILE A 145 8.31 1.86 10.01
CA ILE A 145 8.49 1.81 11.46
C ILE A 145 7.36 0.96 12.06
N ALA A 146 7.64 -0.31 12.33
CA ALA A 146 6.73 -1.20 13.04
C ALA A 146 6.95 -1.13 14.55
N VAL A 147 6.03 -1.74 15.32
CA VAL A 147 6.18 -1.84 16.78
C VAL A 147 7.47 -2.59 17.20
N PRO A 148 7.79 -3.78 16.64
CA PRO A 148 9.01 -4.50 17.01
C PRO A 148 10.25 -4.16 16.17
N PHE A 149 10.09 -3.69 14.93
CA PHE A 149 11.18 -3.58 13.96
C PHE A 149 11.09 -2.33 13.09
N VAL A 150 12.23 -1.92 12.52
CA VAL A 150 12.32 -0.95 11.43
C VAL A 150 12.74 -1.70 10.18
N THR A 151 11.96 -1.58 9.10
CA THR A 151 12.24 -2.22 7.82
C THR A 151 12.69 -1.17 6.82
N PHE A 152 13.90 -1.32 6.29
CA PHE A 152 14.46 -0.52 5.21
C PHE A 152 14.24 -1.24 3.88
N SER A 153 13.88 -0.52 2.83
CA SER A 153 13.65 -1.11 1.50
C SER A 153 14.12 -0.20 0.37
N LEU A 154 14.46 -0.83 -0.75
CA LEU A 154 14.53 -0.19 -2.05
C LEU A 154 13.51 -0.86 -2.97
N VAL A 155 12.70 -0.05 -3.64
CA VAL A 155 11.72 -0.51 -4.63
C VAL A 155 11.97 0.17 -5.98
N ASP A 156 11.72 -0.56 -7.07
CA ASP A 156 11.79 0.01 -8.41
C ASP A 156 10.54 0.83 -8.77
N LEU A 157 10.50 1.42 -9.98
CA LEU A 157 9.36 2.20 -10.46
C LEU A 157 8.08 1.39 -10.70
N ARG A 158 8.13 0.06 -10.62
CA ARG A 158 6.97 -0.83 -10.68
C ARG A 158 6.57 -1.36 -9.28
N GLY A 159 7.16 -0.81 -8.22
CA GLY A 159 6.90 -1.21 -6.85
C GLY A 159 7.50 -2.56 -6.46
N GLN A 160 8.40 -3.14 -7.28
CA GLN A 160 9.07 -4.39 -6.95
C GLN A 160 10.17 -4.14 -5.93
N VAL A 161 10.20 -4.96 -4.88
CA VAL A 161 11.24 -4.88 -3.85
C VAL A 161 12.55 -5.41 -4.40
N VAL A 162 13.51 -4.51 -4.61
CA VAL A 162 14.88 -4.85 -5.02
C VAL A 162 15.66 -5.43 -3.83
N THR A 163 15.53 -4.80 -2.67
CA THR A 163 16.14 -5.28 -1.44
C THR A 163 15.41 -4.79 -0.21
N ARG A 164 15.57 -5.51 0.90
CA ARG A 164 15.08 -5.08 2.21
C ARG A 164 16.01 -5.55 3.32
N GLU A 165 16.07 -4.78 4.38
CA GLU A 165 16.80 -5.08 5.60
C GLU A 165 15.91 -4.73 6.80
N GLN A 166 15.92 -5.56 7.84
CA GLN A 166 15.10 -5.36 9.02
C GLN A 166 15.97 -5.34 10.26
N LEU A 167 15.76 -4.33 11.11
CA LEU A 167 16.46 -4.15 12.38
C LEU A 167 15.47 -4.09 13.54
N PRO A 168 15.81 -4.60 14.73
CA PRO A 168 15.04 -4.34 15.95
C PRO A 168 14.87 -2.84 16.19
N ARG A 169 13.67 -2.43 16.59
CA ARG A 169 13.41 -1.05 16.99
C ARG A 169 14.00 -0.79 18.37
N GLU A 170 14.70 0.33 18.54
CA GLU A 170 15.36 0.72 19.79
C GLU A 170 14.73 2.00 20.35
N GLY A 171 14.51 2.03 21.66
CA GLY A 171 14.21 3.26 22.41
C GLY A 171 12.90 3.97 22.04
N GLY A 172 12.89 5.28 22.24
CA GLY A 172 11.77 6.17 21.92
C GLY A 172 11.86 6.76 20.51
N PRO A 173 11.00 7.74 20.15
CA PRO A 173 10.95 8.31 18.80
C PRO A 173 12.31 8.90 18.37
N ALA A 174 12.98 9.64 19.24
CA ALA A 174 14.29 10.23 18.94
C ALA A 174 15.40 9.17 18.75
N ASP A 175 15.30 8.02 19.42
CA ASP A 175 16.25 6.91 19.22
C ASP A 175 16.03 6.25 17.86
N VAL A 176 14.77 6.00 17.49
CA VAL A 176 14.41 5.41 16.18
C VAL A 176 14.82 6.32 15.03
N LEU A 177 14.53 7.63 15.10
CA LEU A 177 14.95 8.55 14.05
C LEU A 177 16.48 8.65 13.94
N ARG A 178 17.22 8.62 15.07
CA ARG A 178 18.68 8.54 15.06
C ARG A 178 19.20 7.21 14.51
N MET A 179 18.52 6.10 14.76
CA MET A 179 18.85 4.80 14.18
C MET A 179 18.72 4.85 12.66
N ILE A 180 17.60 5.36 12.16
CA ILE A 180 17.36 5.53 10.72
C ILE A 180 18.44 6.45 10.11
N ALA A 181 18.70 7.61 10.74
CA ALA A 181 19.71 8.57 10.32
C ALA A 181 21.11 7.95 10.17
N ARG A 182 21.49 7.05 11.08
CA ARG A 182 22.79 6.37 11.06
C ARG A 182 22.86 5.22 10.07
N HIS A 183 21.80 4.42 9.98
CA HIS A 183 21.82 3.19 9.20
C HIS A 183 21.58 3.41 7.70
N LEU A 184 20.71 4.36 7.35
CA LEU A 184 20.26 4.53 5.98
C LEU A 184 21.39 4.84 4.98
N PRO A 185 22.36 5.74 5.26
CA PRO A 185 23.43 6.02 4.29
C PRO A 185 24.23 4.78 3.90
N ASP A 186 24.58 3.95 4.89
CA ASP A 186 25.32 2.71 4.64
C ASP A 186 24.46 1.68 3.91
N PHE A 187 23.16 1.57 4.24
CA PHE A 187 22.22 0.72 3.50
C PHE A 187 22.14 1.12 2.02
N LEU A 188 21.99 2.42 1.74
CA LEU A 188 21.94 2.95 0.37
C LEU A 188 23.25 2.71 -0.38
N ALA A 189 24.40 2.98 0.25
CA ALA A 189 25.71 2.76 -0.36
C ALA A 189 25.94 1.29 -0.74
N ARG A 190 25.48 0.34 0.08
CA ARG A 190 25.58 -1.10 -0.21
C ARG A 190 24.61 -1.59 -1.27
N ARG A 191 23.39 -1.03 -1.31
CA ARG A 191 22.25 -1.66 -1.98
C ARG A 191 21.73 -0.93 -3.21
N ALA A 192 21.98 0.38 -3.35
CA ALA A 192 21.52 1.13 -4.51
C ALA A 192 22.34 0.87 -5.77
N GLN A 193 23.55 0.30 -5.67
CA GLN A 193 24.34 -0.21 -6.81
C GLN A 193 24.48 0.73 -8.04
N GLY A 194 24.49 2.05 -7.82
CA GLY A 194 24.57 3.06 -8.88
C GLY A 194 23.22 3.60 -9.38
N ASN A 195 22.10 3.02 -8.95
CA ASN A 195 20.78 3.60 -9.12
C ASN A 195 20.63 4.91 -8.33
N ARG A 196 19.78 5.79 -8.85
CA ARG A 196 19.46 7.08 -8.26
C ARG A 196 18.27 6.91 -7.33
N VAL A 197 18.38 7.39 -6.10
CA VAL A 197 17.30 7.32 -5.12
C VAL A 197 16.45 8.57 -5.23
N LEU A 198 15.16 8.39 -5.55
CA LEU A 198 14.22 9.49 -5.79
C LEU A 198 13.81 10.24 -4.50
N GLY A 199 13.89 9.57 -3.36
CA GLY A 199 13.53 10.10 -2.07
C GLY A 199 13.37 8.99 -1.03
N LEU A 200 13.00 9.40 0.18
CA LEU A 200 12.74 8.53 1.32
C LEU A 200 11.25 8.59 1.69
N GLY A 201 10.57 7.46 1.64
CA GLY A 201 9.23 7.29 2.20
C GLY A 201 9.32 6.68 3.60
N VAL A 202 8.69 7.31 4.59
CA VAL A 202 8.65 6.82 5.97
C VAL A 202 7.21 6.57 6.36
N VAL A 203 6.87 5.33 6.68
CA VAL A 203 5.50 4.96 7.02
C VAL A 203 5.44 4.24 8.35
N THR A 204 4.33 4.40 9.04
CA THR A 204 4.07 3.72 10.32
C THR A 204 2.57 3.59 10.55
N GLY A 205 2.18 2.85 11.58
CA GLY A 205 0.78 2.82 12.01
C GLY A 205 0.37 4.12 12.70
N GLY A 206 -0.85 4.15 13.22
CA GLY A 206 -1.35 5.32 13.93
C GLY A 206 -1.72 6.48 13.00
N ARG A 207 -1.80 7.68 13.56
CA ARG A 207 -2.28 8.89 12.87
C ARG A 207 -1.10 9.76 12.47
N VAL A 208 -0.95 9.96 11.16
CA VAL A 208 0.14 10.72 10.56
C VAL A 208 -0.43 11.87 9.77
N ASP A 209 0.14 13.06 9.92
CA ASP A 209 -0.08 14.20 9.04
C ASP A 209 0.93 14.15 7.88
N PRO A 210 0.49 13.86 6.64
CA PRO A 210 1.41 13.78 5.51
C PRO A 210 1.86 15.15 5.00
N ASP A 211 1.13 16.23 5.28
CA ASP A 211 1.48 17.57 4.82
C ASP A 211 2.60 18.15 5.69
N LEU A 212 2.47 18.03 7.01
CA LEU A 212 3.50 18.42 7.98
C LEU A 212 4.64 17.39 8.06
N GLY A 213 4.37 16.13 7.72
CA GLY A 213 5.30 15.03 7.87
C GLY A 213 5.53 14.64 9.34
N VAL A 214 4.47 14.68 10.13
CA VAL A 214 4.46 14.48 11.59
C VAL A 214 3.64 13.24 11.93
N VAL A 215 4.15 12.39 12.82
CA VAL A 215 3.32 11.34 13.45
C VAL A 215 2.58 12.01 14.60
N ILE A 216 1.31 12.35 14.39
CA ILE A 216 0.45 13.01 15.39
C ILE A 216 0.34 12.10 16.62
N GLU A 217 0.05 10.82 16.39
CA GLU A 217 -0.20 9.87 17.47
C GLU A 217 0.08 8.44 17.02
N HIS A 218 0.79 7.67 17.84
CA HIS A 218 0.95 6.23 17.66
C HIS A 218 0.87 5.51 19.00
N GLU A 219 -0.35 5.15 19.44
CA GLU A 219 -0.63 4.60 20.77
C GLU A 219 0.25 3.36 21.13
N PRO A 220 0.44 2.33 20.29
CA PRO A 220 1.32 1.20 20.65
C PRO A 220 2.80 1.55 20.85
N LEU A 221 3.25 2.69 20.33
CA LEU A 221 4.62 3.19 20.45
C LEU A 221 4.73 4.33 21.47
N ASP A 222 3.61 4.84 21.98
CA ASP A 222 3.52 6.02 22.85
C ASP A 222 4.14 7.29 22.21
N TRP A 223 3.96 7.45 20.90
CA TRP A 223 4.47 8.62 20.18
C TRP A 223 3.39 9.69 20.03
N HIS A 224 3.81 10.94 20.22
CA HIS A 224 2.97 12.13 20.10
C HIS A 224 3.77 13.21 19.39
N ASP A 225 3.17 13.81 18.36
CA ASP A 225 3.71 14.94 17.59
C ASP A 225 5.19 14.79 17.17
N VAL A 226 5.55 13.63 16.62
CA VAL A 226 6.94 13.32 16.24
C VAL A 226 7.26 13.92 14.86
N PRO A 227 8.23 14.86 14.73
CA PRO A 227 8.53 15.58 13.49
C PRO A 227 9.45 14.77 12.57
N VAL A 228 8.95 13.66 12.04
CA VAL A 228 9.72 12.69 11.25
C VAL A 228 10.37 13.32 10.02
N ARG A 229 9.60 14.09 9.22
CA ARG A 229 10.12 14.72 8.01
C ARG A 229 11.23 15.70 8.32
N GLU A 230 11.02 16.60 9.26
CA GLU A 230 12.00 17.65 9.61
C GLU A 230 13.34 17.02 10.00
N VAL A 231 13.32 16.07 10.93
CA VAL A 231 14.53 15.41 11.45
C VAL A 231 15.26 14.64 10.35
N LEU A 232 14.54 13.83 9.56
CA LEU A 232 15.18 12.98 8.56
C LEU A 232 15.57 13.75 7.30
N ALA A 233 14.81 14.77 6.88
CA ALA A 233 15.20 15.60 5.74
C ALA A 233 16.48 16.39 6.05
N ALA A 234 16.61 16.93 7.27
CA ALA A 234 17.82 17.59 7.73
C ALA A 234 19.03 16.64 7.74
N ALA A 235 18.84 15.38 8.16
CA ALA A 235 19.90 14.40 8.23
C ALA A 235 20.33 13.84 6.86
N MET A 236 19.37 13.66 5.93
CA MET A 236 19.60 12.95 4.67
C MET A 236 19.81 13.86 3.47
N GLY A 237 19.40 15.13 3.57
CA GLY A 237 19.48 16.09 2.46
C GLY A 237 18.60 15.73 1.25
N MET A 238 17.64 14.81 1.40
CA MET A 238 16.75 14.34 0.33
C MET A 238 15.28 14.55 0.70
N PRO A 239 14.35 14.53 -0.28
CA PRO A 239 12.92 14.61 -0.01
C PRO A 239 12.47 13.45 0.90
N VAL A 240 11.70 13.78 1.94
CA VAL A 240 11.13 12.81 2.88
C VAL A 240 9.61 12.90 2.86
N HIS A 241 8.97 11.82 2.42
CA HIS A 241 7.52 11.63 2.46
C HIS A 241 7.18 10.84 3.71
N VAL A 242 6.13 11.24 4.42
CA VAL A 242 5.71 10.56 5.66
C VAL A 242 4.21 10.32 5.55
N ASP A 243 3.76 9.10 5.82
CA ASP A 243 2.34 8.77 5.75
C ASP A 243 1.97 7.61 6.68
N GLY A 244 0.68 7.39 6.89
CA GLY A 244 0.16 6.20 7.56
C GLY A 244 0.31 4.97 6.64
N HIS A 245 0.75 3.85 7.18
CA HIS A 245 1.07 2.66 6.38
C HIS A 245 -0.15 2.06 5.66
N ALA A 246 -1.36 2.09 6.24
CA ALA A 246 -2.57 1.66 5.53
C ALA A 246 -2.87 2.56 4.33
N ARG A 247 -2.64 3.88 4.43
CA ARG A 247 -2.80 4.80 3.29
C ARG A 247 -1.73 4.57 2.23
N ALA A 248 -0.50 4.34 2.64
CA ALA A 248 0.59 4.01 1.73
C ALA A 248 0.37 2.66 1.02
N LEU A 249 -0.21 1.68 1.71
CA LEU A 249 -0.64 0.42 1.12
C LEU A 249 -1.79 0.60 0.13
N ALA A 250 -2.79 1.43 0.46
CA ALA A 250 -3.84 1.78 -0.48
C ALA A 250 -3.27 2.43 -1.74
N GLN A 251 -2.32 3.36 -1.61
CA GLN A 251 -1.59 3.94 -2.74
C GLN A 251 -0.85 2.87 -3.56
N ALA A 252 -0.18 1.93 -2.90
CA ALA A 252 0.49 0.81 -3.56
C ALA A 252 -0.49 -0.05 -4.36
N GLU A 253 -1.63 -0.44 -3.78
CA GLU A 253 -2.65 -1.25 -4.47
C GLU A 253 -3.28 -0.48 -5.65
N ILE A 254 -3.54 0.82 -5.49
CA ILE A 254 -4.00 1.67 -6.60
C ILE A 254 -2.97 1.65 -7.73
N LEU A 255 -1.69 1.82 -7.42
CA LEU A 255 -0.63 1.90 -8.43
C LEU A 255 -0.36 0.54 -9.08
N PHE A 256 -0.17 -0.52 -8.31
CA PHE A 256 0.44 -1.77 -8.74
C PHE A 256 -0.42 -3.02 -8.50
N GLY A 257 -1.51 -2.90 -7.75
CA GLY A 257 -2.38 -4.00 -7.37
C GLY A 257 -3.57 -4.22 -8.32
N ASP A 258 -4.67 -4.75 -7.76
CA ASP A 258 -5.90 -5.05 -8.51
C ASP A 258 -6.47 -3.76 -9.16
N PRO A 259 -6.76 -3.76 -10.47
CA PRO A 259 -7.32 -2.59 -11.16
C PRO A 259 -8.59 -2.00 -10.53
N ARG A 260 -9.40 -2.82 -9.83
CA ARG A 260 -10.60 -2.37 -9.11
C ARG A 260 -10.28 -1.40 -7.98
N ALA A 261 -9.09 -1.49 -7.38
CA ALA A 261 -8.64 -0.60 -6.31
C ALA A 261 -8.65 0.88 -6.71
N ARG A 262 -8.62 1.16 -8.02
CA ARG A 262 -8.61 2.51 -8.59
C ARG A 262 -9.99 3.15 -8.64
N ARG A 263 -11.06 2.36 -8.50
CA ARG A 263 -12.43 2.87 -8.50
C ARG A 263 -12.91 3.08 -7.06
N SER A 264 -12.86 2.02 -6.26
CA SER A 264 -13.20 2.08 -4.85
C SER A 264 -12.49 0.96 -4.08
N LEU A 265 -11.71 1.32 -3.07
CA LEU A 265 -10.87 0.42 -2.27
C LEU A 265 -11.10 0.66 -0.78
N LEU A 266 -11.21 -0.43 -0.03
CA LEU A 266 -10.93 -0.46 1.41
C LEU A 266 -9.65 -1.28 1.66
N GLN A 267 -8.56 -0.61 2.02
CA GLN A 267 -7.35 -1.27 2.51
C GLN A 267 -7.51 -1.51 4.01
N LEU A 268 -7.39 -2.77 4.45
CA LEU A 268 -7.42 -3.14 5.85
C LEU A 268 -6.08 -3.79 6.24
N PHE A 269 -5.46 -3.28 7.30
CA PHE A 269 -4.26 -3.85 7.88
C PHE A 269 -4.55 -4.35 9.31
N VAL A 270 -4.21 -5.61 9.58
CA VAL A 270 -4.41 -6.26 10.88
C VAL A 270 -3.13 -6.96 11.30
N GLY A 271 -2.27 -6.23 12.02
CA GLY A 271 -0.97 -6.72 12.47
C GLY A 271 -0.64 -6.23 13.89
N ASN A 272 0.55 -5.66 14.05
CA ASN A 272 0.93 -4.95 15.29
C ASN A 272 -0.01 -3.77 15.60
N VAL A 273 -0.51 -3.13 14.55
CA VAL A 273 -1.54 -2.09 14.57
C VAL A 273 -2.73 -2.58 13.75
N VAL A 274 -3.93 -2.08 14.06
CA VAL A 274 -5.17 -2.32 13.32
C VAL A 274 -5.67 -0.99 12.77
N ASP A 275 -5.60 -0.84 11.46
CA ASP A 275 -5.95 0.39 10.77
C ASP A 275 -6.43 0.12 9.35
N ALA A 276 -7.09 1.13 8.79
CA ALA A 276 -7.63 1.04 7.44
C ALA A 276 -7.33 2.32 6.68
N ALA A 277 -7.49 2.24 5.36
CA ALA A 277 -7.57 3.39 4.48
C ALA A 277 -8.64 3.10 3.44
N PHE A 278 -9.31 4.15 2.97
CA PHE A 278 -10.25 4.02 1.86
C PHE A 278 -9.88 4.98 0.75
N ALA A 279 -10.16 4.57 -0.47
CA ALA A 279 -9.91 5.36 -1.65
C ALA A 279 -11.08 5.27 -2.62
N THR A 280 -11.34 6.37 -3.31
CA THR A 280 -12.34 6.47 -4.39
C THR A 280 -11.70 7.21 -5.55
N ASP A 281 -11.94 6.75 -6.78
CA ASP A 281 -11.36 7.34 -8.00
C ASP A 281 -9.82 7.49 -7.92
N GLY A 282 -9.17 6.45 -7.37
CA GLY A 282 -7.71 6.38 -7.23
C GLY A 282 -7.12 7.37 -6.23
N SER A 283 -7.96 8.02 -5.42
CA SER A 283 -7.55 9.01 -4.43
C SER A 283 -7.86 8.52 -3.03
N VAL A 284 -6.82 8.36 -2.21
CA VAL A 284 -6.96 7.97 -0.80
C VAL A 284 -7.56 9.13 -0.01
N HIS A 285 -8.61 8.85 0.77
CA HIS A 285 -9.22 9.84 1.64
C HIS A 285 -8.43 9.98 2.95
N ILE A 286 -8.00 11.20 3.26
CA ILE A 286 -7.17 11.53 4.43
C ILE A 286 -8.01 12.02 5.61
N GLY A 287 -9.09 12.74 5.32
CA GLY A 287 -9.92 13.43 6.31
C GLY A 287 -9.28 14.71 6.86
N PRO A 288 -10.07 15.61 7.48
CA PRO A 288 -9.61 16.94 7.91
C PRO A 288 -8.61 16.94 9.08
N HIS A 289 -8.50 15.82 9.79
CA HIS A 289 -7.58 15.64 10.92
C HIS A 289 -6.56 14.54 10.66
N SER A 290 -6.37 14.16 9.40
CA SER A 290 -5.52 13.03 8.99
C SER A 290 -5.91 11.69 9.67
N ALA A 291 -7.18 11.59 10.09
CA ALA A 291 -7.71 10.54 10.96
C ALA A 291 -8.63 9.54 10.24
N ALA A 292 -8.88 9.72 8.94
CA ALA A 292 -9.68 8.76 8.17
C ALA A 292 -9.07 7.36 8.26
N GLY A 293 -9.94 6.35 8.43
CA GLY A 293 -9.50 4.96 8.60
C GLY A 293 -9.00 4.60 10.01
N GLY A 294 -9.17 5.50 10.99
CA GLY A 294 -8.93 5.25 12.42
C GLY A 294 -9.91 4.25 13.01
N ILE A 295 -9.72 2.96 12.71
CA ILE A 295 -10.61 1.87 13.13
C ILE A 295 -10.14 1.14 14.41
N ALA A 296 -8.95 1.45 14.91
CA ALA A 296 -8.33 0.81 16.08
C ALA A 296 -9.26 0.72 17.31
N HIS A 297 -10.13 1.71 17.51
CA HIS A 297 -11.06 1.76 18.63
C HIS A 297 -12.53 1.52 18.26
N LEU A 298 -12.81 1.07 17.03
CA LEU A 298 -14.13 0.51 16.73
C LEU A 298 -14.36 -0.68 17.65
N ARG A 299 -15.54 -0.73 18.27
CA ARG A 299 -15.90 -1.82 19.17
C ARG A 299 -16.41 -3.00 18.36
N LEU A 300 -15.80 -4.16 18.58
CA LEU A 300 -16.28 -5.44 18.11
C LEU A 300 -17.26 -5.99 19.15
N ALA A 301 -18.49 -6.28 18.73
CA ALA A 301 -19.60 -6.62 19.63
C ALA A 301 -19.29 -7.80 20.56
N ASP A 302 -18.53 -8.78 20.08
CA ASP A 302 -18.22 -10.03 20.78
C ASP A 302 -16.84 -10.05 21.45
N SER A 303 -16.24 -8.87 21.66
CA SER A 303 -14.96 -8.75 22.33
C SER A 303 -15.10 -7.90 23.59
N ASP A 304 -14.61 -8.44 24.70
CA ASP A 304 -14.52 -7.77 26.00
C ASP A 304 -13.06 -7.44 26.37
N VAL A 305 -12.12 -7.68 25.45
CA VAL A 305 -10.67 -7.48 25.67
C VAL A 305 -10.41 -6.03 26.11
N PRO A 306 -9.80 -5.81 27.30
CA PRO A 306 -9.49 -4.48 27.78
C PRO A 306 -8.54 -3.74 26.84
N CYS A 307 -8.85 -2.47 26.56
CA CYS A 307 -8.06 -1.60 25.71
C CYS A 307 -7.37 -0.51 26.55
N ARG A 308 -6.19 -0.07 26.10
CA ARG A 308 -5.42 1.02 26.73
C ARG A 308 -6.17 2.35 26.73
N CYS A 309 -7.08 2.57 25.80
CA CYS A 309 -7.98 3.74 25.80
C CYS A 309 -9.03 3.74 26.93
N GLY A 310 -9.06 2.74 27.82
CA GLY A 310 -9.98 2.63 28.95
C GLY A 310 -11.32 1.96 28.65
N ARG A 311 -11.57 1.57 27.39
CA ARG A 311 -12.74 0.78 26.97
C ARG A 311 -12.39 -0.70 26.81
N SER A 312 -13.40 -1.53 26.51
CA SER A 312 -13.22 -2.92 26.09
C SER A 312 -13.71 -3.15 24.67
N GLY A 313 -13.19 -4.21 24.03
CA GLY A 313 -13.65 -4.66 22.72
C GLY A 313 -13.17 -3.84 21.54
N CYS A 314 -12.19 -2.96 21.73
CA CYS A 314 -11.59 -2.21 20.62
C CYS A 314 -10.89 -3.15 19.64
N ALA A 315 -11.02 -2.92 18.34
CA ALA A 315 -10.40 -3.71 17.29
C ALA A 315 -8.89 -3.92 17.51
N GLN A 316 -8.14 -2.87 17.88
CA GLN A 316 -6.72 -2.94 18.22
C GLN A 316 -6.44 -3.90 19.39
N ALA A 317 -7.27 -3.86 20.43
CA ALA A 317 -7.11 -4.71 21.60
C ALA A 317 -7.43 -6.18 21.27
N ALA A 318 -8.48 -6.41 20.49
CA ALA A 318 -8.97 -7.74 20.15
C ALA A 318 -8.13 -8.44 19.07
N LEU A 319 -7.71 -7.70 18.03
CA LEU A 319 -7.16 -8.26 16.79
C LEU A 319 -5.65 -8.09 16.65
N SER A 320 -4.97 -7.31 17.51
CA SER A 320 -3.53 -7.10 17.33
C SER A 320 -2.71 -8.38 17.52
N GLU A 321 -1.58 -8.44 16.83
CA GLU A 321 -0.59 -9.51 16.98
C GLU A 321 -0.19 -9.69 18.44
N ARG A 322 -0.03 -8.60 19.19
CA ARG A 322 0.32 -8.65 20.62
C ARG A 322 -0.64 -9.54 21.41
N THR A 323 -1.95 -9.33 21.27
CA THR A 323 -2.97 -10.08 22.01
C THR A 323 -2.95 -11.56 21.62
N MET A 324 -2.87 -11.84 20.32
CA MET A 324 -2.80 -13.20 19.80
C MET A 324 -1.54 -13.95 20.29
N LEU A 325 -0.37 -13.32 20.22
CA LEU A 325 0.91 -13.93 20.57
C LEU A 325 1.06 -14.15 22.08
N LEU A 326 0.52 -13.25 22.91
CA LEU A 326 0.45 -13.44 24.35
C LEU A 326 -0.38 -14.69 24.69
N ARG A 327 -1.57 -14.82 24.10
CA ARG A 327 -2.42 -15.99 24.30
C ARG A 327 -1.75 -17.27 23.83
N ALA A 328 -1.15 -17.26 22.63
CA ALA A 328 -0.43 -18.41 22.10
C ALA A 328 0.72 -18.87 23.02
N THR A 329 1.42 -17.92 23.65
CA THR A 329 2.52 -18.22 24.58
C THR A 329 1.99 -18.76 25.91
N GLN A 330 0.94 -18.15 26.47
CA GLN A 330 0.31 -18.60 27.73
C GLN A 330 -0.27 -20.00 27.61
N ASP A 331 -0.87 -20.31 26.46
CA ASP A 331 -1.41 -21.62 26.15
C ASP A 331 -0.30 -22.64 25.81
N GLY A 332 0.97 -22.23 25.70
CA GLY A 332 2.08 -23.13 25.36
C GLY A 332 2.00 -23.65 23.92
N ILE A 333 1.37 -22.92 23.00
CA ILE A 333 1.37 -23.21 21.56
C ILE A 333 2.72 -22.81 20.96
N ILE A 334 3.29 -21.69 21.43
CA ILE A 334 4.60 -21.19 21.00
C ILE A 334 5.48 -20.90 22.21
N SER A 335 6.80 -20.99 22.03
CA SER A 335 7.79 -20.79 23.11
C SER A 335 8.05 -19.32 23.45
N ARG A 336 7.72 -18.40 22.54
CA ARG A 336 7.95 -16.96 22.67
C ARG A 336 6.95 -16.19 21.80
N PRO A 337 6.63 -14.92 22.11
CA PRO A 337 5.67 -14.12 21.35
C PRO A 337 6.25 -13.67 20.00
N ASP A 338 6.27 -14.58 19.05
CA ASP A 338 6.86 -14.39 17.71
C ASP A 338 5.89 -14.91 16.66
N LEU A 339 5.44 -14.00 15.79
CA LEU A 339 4.48 -14.30 14.72
C LEU A 339 4.99 -15.39 13.78
N GLN A 340 6.29 -15.40 13.47
CA GLN A 340 6.83 -16.41 12.56
C GLN A 340 6.77 -17.81 13.18
N VAL A 341 6.97 -17.93 14.50
CA VAL A 341 6.84 -19.20 15.22
C VAL A 341 5.39 -19.70 15.19
N LEU A 342 4.43 -18.80 15.40
CA LEU A 342 3.01 -19.16 15.35
C LEU A 342 2.56 -19.57 13.94
N LEU A 343 2.96 -18.82 12.91
CA LEU A 343 2.66 -19.17 11.53
C LEU A 343 3.29 -20.50 11.14
N HIS A 344 4.54 -20.77 11.56
CA HIS A 344 5.20 -22.04 11.31
C HIS A 344 4.47 -23.22 11.97
N ALA A 345 3.99 -23.06 13.21
CA ALA A 345 3.16 -24.07 13.87
C ALA A 345 1.86 -24.33 13.11
N GLY A 346 1.20 -23.27 12.62
CA GLY A 346 0.00 -23.38 11.78
C GLY A 346 0.27 -24.11 10.46
N LEU A 347 1.35 -23.76 9.75
CA LEU A 347 1.78 -24.44 8.51
C LEU A 347 2.16 -25.90 8.74
N ALA A 348 2.68 -26.24 9.92
CA ALA A 348 2.95 -27.61 10.34
C ALA A 348 1.68 -28.40 10.74
N GLY A 349 0.50 -27.76 10.69
CA GLY A 349 -0.78 -28.39 10.98
C GLY A 349 -1.14 -28.48 12.47
N ASP A 350 -0.47 -27.72 13.35
CA ASP A 350 -0.85 -27.69 14.77
C ASP A 350 -2.31 -27.19 14.92
N PRO A 351 -3.22 -28.04 15.43
CA PRO A 351 -4.64 -27.69 15.51
C PRO A 351 -4.91 -26.52 16.45
N ARG A 352 -4.07 -26.30 17.46
CA ARG A 352 -4.20 -25.20 18.42
C ARG A 352 -3.79 -23.88 17.78
N ALA A 353 -2.69 -23.87 17.03
CA ALA A 353 -2.24 -22.70 16.27
C ALA A 353 -3.28 -22.32 15.21
N LEU A 354 -3.76 -23.29 14.42
CA LEU A 354 -4.80 -23.07 13.42
C LEU A 354 -6.11 -22.55 14.04
N SER A 355 -6.53 -23.09 15.19
CA SER A 355 -7.73 -22.62 15.89
C SER A 355 -7.63 -21.15 16.31
N LEU A 356 -6.47 -20.73 16.81
CA LEU A 356 -6.22 -19.34 17.20
C LEU A 356 -6.25 -18.39 15.99
N LEU A 357 -5.61 -18.78 14.88
CA LEU A 357 -5.59 -18.00 13.63
C LEU A 357 -7.00 -17.87 13.02
N ARG A 358 -7.76 -18.98 12.97
CA ARG A 358 -9.17 -18.96 12.53
C ARG A 358 -10.03 -18.05 13.39
N ALA A 359 -9.88 -18.12 14.72
CA ALA A 359 -10.63 -17.26 15.63
C ALA A 359 -10.36 -15.77 15.37
N ARG A 360 -9.11 -15.40 15.08
CA ARG A 360 -8.76 -14.04 14.68
C ARG A 360 -9.40 -13.66 13.35
N LEU A 361 -9.30 -14.51 12.32
CA LEU A 361 -9.88 -14.26 11.00
C LEU A 361 -11.40 -14.10 11.04
N ARG A 362 -12.11 -14.84 11.90
CA ARG A 362 -13.55 -14.64 12.08
C ARG A 362 -13.90 -13.27 12.62
N LEU A 363 -13.16 -12.78 13.63
CA LEU A 363 -13.33 -11.43 14.15
C LEU A 363 -12.97 -10.35 13.12
N VAL A 364 -11.95 -10.60 12.29
CA VAL A 364 -11.62 -9.74 11.15
C VAL A 364 -12.78 -9.72 10.14
N GLY A 365 -13.36 -10.87 9.82
CA GLY A 365 -14.54 -11.00 8.95
C GLY A 365 -15.69 -10.12 9.42
N ARG A 366 -16.06 -10.20 10.71
CA ARG A 366 -17.11 -9.33 11.30
C ARG A 366 -16.80 -7.84 11.17
N MET A 367 -15.55 -7.46 11.40
CA MET A 367 -15.13 -6.06 11.24
C MET A 367 -15.25 -5.62 9.77
N ILE A 368 -14.82 -6.48 8.83
CA ILE A 368 -14.97 -6.21 7.40
C ILE A 368 -16.45 -6.08 7.02
N SER A 369 -17.35 -6.92 7.53
CA SER A 369 -18.79 -6.82 7.26
C SER A 369 -19.35 -5.44 7.59
N LEU A 370 -18.97 -4.90 8.76
CA LEU A 370 -19.40 -3.56 9.18
C LEU A 370 -18.87 -2.47 8.25
N LEU A 371 -17.60 -2.58 7.83
CA LEU A 371 -16.98 -1.60 6.95
C LEU A 371 -17.51 -1.69 5.53
N VAL A 372 -17.78 -2.89 5.03
CA VAL A 372 -18.38 -3.13 3.71
C VAL A 372 -19.80 -2.58 3.67
N ASP A 373 -20.64 -2.87 4.67
CA ASP A 373 -22.01 -2.35 4.74
C ASP A 373 -22.05 -0.82 4.84
N MET A 374 -21.04 -0.20 5.44
CA MET A 374 -20.94 1.25 5.58
C MET A 374 -20.38 1.94 4.33
N MET A 375 -19.37 1.35 3.69
CA MET A 375 -18.55 2.01 2.67
C MET A 375 -18.83 1.54 1.24
N ASP A 376 -19.43 0.36 1.08
CA ASP A 376 -19.74 -0.30 -0.20
C ASP A 376 -18.58 -0.23 -1.24
N PRO A 377 -17.37 -0.74 -0.90
CA PRO A 377 -16.22 -0.65 -1.78
C PRO A 377 -16.30 -1.69 -2.92
N GLU A 378 -15.61 -1.42 -4.04
CA GLU A 378 -15.50 -2.41 -5.13
C GLU A 378 -14.59 -3.58 -4.76
N ILE A 379 -13.61 -3.32 -3.87
CA ILE A 379 -12.70 -4.33 -3.33
C ILE A 379 -12.24 -3.96 -1.92
N VAL A 380 -12.12 -4.98 -1.07
CA VAL A 380 -11.40 -4.93 0.22
C VAL A 380 -10.07 -5.65 0.03
N VAL A 381 -8.97 -4.98 0.35
CA VAL A 381 -7.64 -5.60 0.34
C VAL A 381 -7.18 -5.78 1.78
N LEU A 382 -6.96 -7.04 2.16
CA LEU A 382 -6.58 -7.44 3.51
C LEU A 382 -5.08 -7.71 3.62
N THR A 383 -4.43 -7.02 4.55
CA THR A 383 -3.09 -7.33 5.02
C THR A 383 -3.17 -7.93 6.42
N GLU A 384 -3.24 -9.25 6.49
CA GLU A 384 -3.23 -10.03 7.72
C GLU A 384 -2.37 -11.28 7.49
N ALA A 385 -1.53 -11.65 8.45
CA ALA A 385 -0.47 -12.63 8.23
C ALA A 385 -1.00 -14.05 7.94
N ALA A 386 -2.08 -14.48 8.59
CA ALA A 386 -2.72 -15.76 8.30
C ALA A 386 -3.40 -15.74 6.93
N ALA A 387 -4.09 -14.65 6.57
CA ALA A 387 -4.67 -14.46 5.25
C ALA A 387 -3.64 -14.55 4.12
N LEU A 388 -2.40 -14.08 4.36
CA LEU A 388 -1.30 -14.13 3.38
C LEU A 388 -0.59 -15.47 3.32
N CYS A 389 -0.40 -16.16 4.46
CA CYS A 389 0.42 -17.38 4.55
C CYS A 389 -0.38 -18.69 4.57
N LEU A 390 -1.66 -18.65 4.94
CA LEU A 390 -2.54 -19.80 5.13
C LEU A 390 -3.89 -19.53 4.42
N PRO A 391 -3.90 -19.46 3.07
CA PRO A 391 -5.08 -19.05 2.30
C PRO A 391 -6.30 -19.95 2.52
N ASP A 392 -6.09 -21.22 2.89
CA ASP A 392 -7.17 -22.16 3.24
C ASP A 392 -8.02 -21.67 4.43
N LEU A 393 -7.48 -20.80 5.29
CA LEU A 393 -8.22 -20.22 6.41
C LEU A 393 -9.11 -19.04 6.01
N LEU A 394 -9.02 -18.55 4.78
CA LEU A 394 -9.88 -17.46 4.30
C LEU A 394 -11.36 -17.89 4.24
N VAL A 395 -11.65 -19.19 4.18
CA VAL A 395 -13.03 -19.70 4.27
C VAL A 395 -13.73 -19.22 5.55
N ASP A 396 -13.05 -19.29 6.70
CA ASP A 396 -13.60 -18.82 7.98
C ASP A 396 -13.90 -17.31 7.95
N LEU A 397 -13.08 -16.52 7.25
CA LEU A 397 -13.28 -15.08 7.09
C LEU A 397 -14.46 -14.79 6.15
N HIS A 398 -14.55 -15.48 5.02
CA HIS A 398 -15.61 -15.28 4.04
C HIS A 398 -16.98 -15.72 4.56
N GLU A 399 -17.05 -16.82 5.32
CA GLU A 399 -18.28 -17.28 5.96
C GLU A 399 -18.82 -16.24 6.94
N GLU A 400 -17.94 -15.61 7.74
CA GLU A 400 -18.33 -14.53 8.66
C GLU A 400 -18.78 -13.27 7.91
N ILE A 401 -18.15 -12.94 6.77
CA ILE A 401 -18.61 -11.83 5.95
C ILE A 401 -20.00 -12.11 5.37
N ALA A 402 -20.21 -13.30 4.79
CA ALA A 402 -21.50 -13.71 4.24
C ALA A 402 -22.61 -13.75 5.30
N ALA A 403 -22.28 -14.15 6.53
CA ALA A 403 -23.24 -14.23 7.63
C ALA A 403 -23.67 -12.85 8.17
N HIS A 404 -22.80 -11.85 8.07
CA HIS A 404 -22.99 -10.58 8.78
C HIS A 404 -23.13 -9.35 7.87
N SER A 405 -22.63 -9.37 6.64
CA SER A 405 -22.80 -8.27 5.68
C SER A 405 -24.16 -8.36 4.99
N ARG A 406 -24.82 -7.22 4.83
CA ARG A 406 -26.07 -7.12 4.07
C ARG A 406 -25.86 -6.86 2.59
N VAL A 407 -24.73 -6.27 2.21
CA VAL A 407 -24.47 -5.86 0.83
C VAL A 407 -23.49 -6.79 0.12
N CYS A 408 -22.63 -7.51 0.85
CA CYS A 408 -21.66 -8.43 0.26
C CYS A 408 -22.32 -9.75 -0.15
N THR A 409 -22.46 -9.97 -1.46
CA THR A 409 -23.01 -11.22 -2.01
C THR A 409 -21.95 -12.25 -2.40
N ASP A 410 -20.70 -11.83 -2.57
CA ASP A 410 -19.58 -12.68 -3.00
C ASP A 410 -18.28 -12.25 -2.28
N PRO A 411 -18.08 -12.71 -1.03
CA PRO A 411 -16.93 -12.31 -0.22
C PRO A 411 -15.59 -12.71 -0.83
N GLU A 412 -15.51 -13.87 -1.51
CA GLU A 412 -14.27 -14.38 -2.11
C GLU A 412 -13.74 -13.47 -3.23
N ARG A 413 -14.64 -12.85 -3.99
CA ARG A 413 -14.23 -11.90 -5.03
C ARG A 413 -14.03 -10.49 -4.51
N MET A 414 -14.71 -10.13 -3.42
CA MET A 414 -14.66 -8.79 -2.83
C MET A 414 -13.44 -8.60 -1.92
N VAL A 415 -13.06 -9.62 -1.14
CA VAL A 415 -12.03 -9.51 -0.11
C VAL A 415 -10.82 -10.34 -0.49
N LEU A 416 -9.76 -9.66 -0.91
CA LEU A 416 -8.54 -10.30 -1.38
C LEU A 416 -7.37 -10.01 -0.44
N PRO A 417 -6.44 -10.97 -0.26
CA PRO A 417 -5.15 -10.65 0.36
C PRO A 417 -4.39 -9.61 -0.47
N SER A 418 -3.50 -8.85 0.18
CA SER A 418 -2.66 -7.86 -0.51
C SER A 418 -1.86 -8.45 -1.67
N SER A 419 -1.76 -7.68 -2.75
CA SER A 419 -1.01 -8.01 -3.98
C SER A 419 0.50 -8.16 -3.73
N PHE A 420 1.00 -7.70 -2.57
CA PHE A 420 2.43 -7.62 -2.26
C PHE A 420 2.94 -8.74 -1.34
N GLY A 421 2.08 -9.67 -0.93
CA GLY A 421 2.47 -10.80 -0.08
C GLY A 421 3.21 -10.35 1.19
N MET A 422 4.29 -11.06 1.53
CA MET A 422 5.13 -10.73 2.71
C MET A 422 6.05 -9.51 2.51
N ASN A 423 6.01 -8.87 1.34
CA ASN A 423 6.76 -7.64 1.05
C ASN A 423 5.93 -6.37 1.29
N VAL A 424 4.68 -6.52 1.71
CA VAL A 424 3.69 -5.44 1.91
C VAL A 424 4.25 -4.20 2.63
N LEU A 425 4.95 -4.36 3.75
CA LEU A 425 5.53 -3.24 4.50
C LEU A 425 6.68 -2.53 3.76
N ALA A 426 7.47 -3.28 3.00
CA ALA A 426 8.57 -2.74 2.21
C ALA A 426 8.04 -1.93 1.00
N VAL A 427 6.97 -2.42 0.38
CA VAL A 427 6.28 -1.74 -0.73
C VAL A 427 5.57 -0.49 -0.23
N ALA A 428 4.84 -0.56 0.88
CA ALA A 428 4.13 0.59 1.47
C ALA A 428 5.03 1.83 1.59
N ALA A 429 6.20 1.65 2.20
CA ALA A 429 7.11 2.75 2.43
C ALA A 429 7.58 3.40 1.11
N GLY A 430 7.99 2.60 0.13
CA GLY A 430 8.41 3.09 -1.18
C GLY A 430 7.25 3.70 -2.00
N ALA A 431 6.03 3.20 -1.83
CA ALA A 431 4.85 3.67 -2.55
C ALA A 431 4.54 5.14 -2.28
N THR A 432 4.84 5.68 -1.09
CA THR A 432 4.65 7.11 -0.80
C THR A 432 5.53 8.03 -1.66
N VAL A 433 6.75 7.59 -1.98
CA VAL A 433 7.64 8.29 -2.93
C VAL A 433 7.12 8.11 -4.34
N LEU A 434 6.76 6.88 -4.73
CA LEU A 434 6.28 6.57 -6.07
C LEU A 434 4.95 7.27 -6.39
N ASP A 435 4.04 7.42 -5.44
CA ASP A 435 2.79 8.18 -5.62
C ASP A 435 3.09 9.64 -6.01
N ALA A 436 4.04 10.29 -5.34
CA ALA A 436 4.46 11.65 -5.68
C ALA A 436 5.05 11.71 -7.11
N VAL A 437 5.87 10.73 -7.49
CA VAL A 437 6.44 10.59 -8.84
C VAL A 437 5.34 10.40 -9.88
N HIS A 438 4.38 9.51 -9.63
CA HIS A 438 3.29 9.22 -10.55
C HIS A 438 2.32 10.38 -10.72
N ARG A 439 2.03 11.14 -9.65
CA ARG A 439 1.16 12.33 -9.72
C ARG A 439 1.82 13.49 -10.44
N ARG A 440 3.12 13.70 -10.22
CA ARG A 440 3.87 14.83 -10.81
C ARG A 440 5.22 14.38 -11.40
N PRO A 441 5.23 13.64 -12.52
CA PRO A 441 6.47 13.07 -13.07
C PRO A 441 7.54 14.10 -13.44
N HIS A 442 7.14 15.31 -13.85
CA HIS A 442 8.07 16.38 -14.20
C HIS A 442 8.63 17.15 -12.99
N SER A 443 8.11 16.89 -11.80
CA SER A 443 8.57 17.49 -10.54
C SER A 443 9.58 16.61 -9.81
N LEU A 444 10.18 15.64 -10.52
CA LEU A 444 11.23 14.82 -9.93
C LEU A 444 12.32 15.73 -9.34
N PRO A 445 12.65 15.55 -8.05
CA PRO A 445 13.78 16.26 -7.45
C PRO A 445 15.03 15.91 -8.26
N VAL A 446 15.97 16.86 -8.39
CA VAL A 446 17.30 16.59 -8.97
C VAL A 446 17.88 15.41 -8.20
N PRO A 447 18.01 14.22 -8.81
CA PRO A 447 18.30 13.03 -8.02
C PRO A 447 19.71 13.13 -7.43
N LEU A 448 19.79 12.94 -6.12
CA LEU A 448 21.06 12.89 -5.41
C LEU A 448 21.80 11.61 -5.82
N PRO A 449 23.10 11.68 -6.16
CA PRO A 449 23.88 10.47 -6.25
C PRO A 449 23.83 9.76 -4.89
N ALA A 450 23.72 8.43 -4.89
CA ALA A 450 23.77 7.66 -3.66
C ALA A 450 25.00 8.10 -2.85
N PRO A 451 24.87 8.35 -1.53
CA PRO A 451 26.00 8.80 -0.73
C PRO A 451 27.12 7.78 -0.87
N MET A 452 28.30 8.23 -1.30
CA MET A 452 29.46 7.36 -1.38
C MET A 452 29.76 6.82 0.02
N PRO A 453 30.15 5.54 0.16
CA PRO A 453 30.49 4.99 1.46
C PRO A 453 31.54 5.90 2.12
N SER A 454 31.25 6.36 3.33
CA SER A 454 32.24 7.12 4.09
C SER A 454 33.50 6.25 4.22
N ARG A 455 34.65 6.75 3.73
CA ARG A 455 35.93 6.09 3.97
C ARG A 455 36.18 6.19 5.47
N THR A 456 35.78 5.18 6.23
CA THR A 456 36.26 5.01 7.59
C THR A 456 37.79 4.99 7.49
N PRO A 457 38.53 5.83 8.24
CA PRO A 457 39.99 5.75 8.21
C PRO A 457 40.35 4.33 8.65
N SER A 458 41.10 3.64 7.80
CA SER A 458 41.60 2.29 8.08
C SER A 458 42.25 2.29 9.46
N ARG A 459 41.65 1.59 10.42
CA ARG A 459 42.36 1.26 11.67
C ARG A 459 43.55 0.42 11.27
N THR A 460 44.73 1.02 11.37
CA THR A 460 46.02 0.34 11.31
C THR A 460 45.96 -0.85 12.27
N PRO A 461 46.30 -2.07 11.85
CA PRO A 461 46.30 -3.20 12.78
C PRO A 461 47.38 -2.96 13.84
N SER A 462 46.95 -2.78 15.08
CA SER A 462 47.85 -2.79 16.23
C SER A 462 48.46 -4.19 16.35
N ARG A 463 49.78 -4.27 16.23
CA ARG A 463 50.55 -5.49 16.48
C ARG A 463 50.38 -5.90 17.95
N THR A 464 49.65 -6.97 18.20
CA THR A 464 49.71 -7.72 19.46
C THR A 464 50.86 -8.73 19.35
N PRO A 465 51.75 -8.85 20.35
CA PRO A 465 52.87 -9.76 20.31
C PRO A 465 52.44 -11.21 20.60
N THR A 466 52.99 -12.13 19.82
CA THR A 466 52.87 -13.58 19.96
C THR A 466 53.45 -14.05 21.30
N VAL A 467 52.63 -14.64 22.17
CA VAL A 467 53.11 -15.38 23.34
C VAL A 467 53.23 -16.85 22.95
N ALA A 468 54.47 -17.32 22.88
CA ALA A 468 54.83 -18.71 22.63
C ALA A 468 54.51 -19.57 23.87
N ALA A 469 53.78 -20.67 23.66
CA ALA A 469 53.56 -21.70 24.65
C ALA A 469 54.83 -22.55 24.83
N ALA A 470 55.42 -22.50 26.03
CA ALA A 470 56.45 -23.42 26.47
C ALA A 470 55.84 -24.45 27.42
N ALA A 471 55.70 -25.68 26.94
CA ALA A 471 55.50 -26.85 27.79
C ALA A 471 56.84 -27.27 28.40
N ARG A 472 56.90 -27.45 29.73
CA ARG A 472 57.74 -28.46 30.42
C ARG A 472 57.51 -28.50 31.95
N ARG A 473 57.02 -29.67 32.38
CA ARG A 473 57.48 -30.55 33.49
C ARG A 473 57.16 -30.23 34.97
N ARG A 474 56.55 -31.27 35.59
CA ARG A 474 56.76 -31.87 36.94
C ARG A 474 56.37 -30.96 38.12
N TYR A 475 55.60 -31.36 39.13
CA TYR A 475 55.32 -32.65 39.77
C TYR A 475 53.82 -32.81 40.04
#